data_AF-A0A165EQ98-F1
#
_entry.id   AF-A0A165EQ98-F1
#
_cell.length_a   1.000
_cell.length_b   1.000
_cell.length_c   1.000
_cell.angle_alpha   90.00
_cell.angle_beta   90.00
_cell.angle_gamma   90.00
#
_symmetry.space_group_name_H-M   'P 1'
#
loop_
_entity.id
_entity.type
_entity.pdbx_description
1 polymer ?
#
loop_
_entity_poly.entity_id
_entity_poly.type
_entity_poly.pdbx_seq_one_letter_code
_entity_poly.pdbx_strand_id
1 'polypeptide(L)'
;MPLLDETDWWNPGDHQLHPIAVGGCIILTTLVYLRLSSNRTMAPCSIYDWVLTVTYGSTLSRIITQPDVSYFRGLLSIFIISVFEHIPSLIEVWIPAASRIFRSKAVCLVFQGTLLEDETRKNRVAKHDILKALRSKGLVSLDECEAVILEEAGTFSIIKRFSKQVDHVPEALSNVDGYVRRWNELRVVPC
;
A
#
# COMPACT_ATOMS: atom_id res chain seq x y z
N MET A 1 33.65 15.73 40.04
CA MET A 1 32.55 14.75 39.90
C MET A 1 31.52 15.11 40.95
N PRO A 2 30.58 16.04 40.66
CA PRO A 2 29.41 16.18 41.52
C PRO A 2 28.46 15.02 41.22
N LEU A 3 27.94 14.45 42.30
CA LEU A 3 26.96 13.38 42.29
C LEU A 3 25.69 13.84 41.57
N LEU A 4 25.02 12.87 40.95
CA LEU A 4 23.66 12.98 40.45
C LEU A 4 22.77 13.63 41.52
N ASP A 5 22.32 14.87 41.29
CA ASP A 5 21.28 15.48 42.09
C ASP A 5 19.97 14.72 41.82
N GLU A 6 19.43 14.09 42.86
CA GLU A 6 18.13 13.40 42.87
C GLU A 6 16.94 14.36 42.68
N THR A 7 17.15 15.55 42.14
CA THR A 7 16.12 16.59 41.92
C THR A 7 15.98 16.98 40.44
N ASP A 8 16.82 16.45 39.55
CA ASP A 8 16.72 16.73 38.10
C ASP A 8 15.63 15.91 37.36
N TRP A 9 15.00 14.93 38.02
CA TRP A 9 13.92 14.14 37.41
C TRP A 9 12.52 14.77 37.58
N TRP A 10 12.37 15.81 38.41
CA TRP A 10 11.06 16.43 38.65
C TRP A 10 11.19 17.92 38.98
N ASN A 11 10.99 18.76 37.95
CA ASN A 11 10.98 20.22 38.07
C ASN A 11 9.62 20.77 37.55
N PRO A 12 8.79 21.46 38.36
CA PRO A 12 7.38 21.76 38.07
C PRO A 12 7.08 22.75 36.92
N GLY A 13 8.05 23.06 36.07
CA GLY A 13 7.89 23.74 34.77
C GLY A 13 7.68 22.75 33.61
N ASP A 14 7.06 21.61 33.91
CA ASP A 14 7.16 20.33 33.21
C ASP A 14 6.66 20.31 31.75
N HIS A 15 7.59 20.49 30.81
CA HIS A 15 7.44 20.09 29.41
C HIS A 15 7.37 18.56 29.20
N GLN A 16 7.52 17.76 30.27
CA GLN A 16 7.56 16.29 30.21
C GLN A 16 6.17 15.64 30.19
N LEU A 17 5.14 16.32 30.69
CA LEU A 17 3.75 15.83 30.63
C LEU A 17 3.09 16.10 29.27
N HIS A 18 3.68 17.01 28.48
CA HIS A 18 3.17 17.40 27.16
C HIS A 18 3.09 16.21 26.20
N PRO A 19 4.11 15.34 26.02
CA PRO A 19 4.02 14.19 25.13
C PRO A 19 2.99 13.16 25.58
N ILE A 20 2.77 13.01 26.89
CA ILE A 20 1.81 12.04 27.42
C ILE A 20 0.38 12.55 27.20
N ALA A 21 0.09 13.79 27.60
CA ALA A 21 -1.25 14.36 27.48
C ALA A 21 -1.60 14.71 26.02
N VAL A 22 -0.79 15.53 25.36
CA VAL A 22 -1.05 15.96 23.97
C VAL A 22 -0.85 14.80 23.00
N GLY A 23 0.18 13.98 23.21
CA GLY A 23 0.43 12.78 22.40
C GLY A 23 -0.67 11.73 22.57
N GLY A 24 -1.13 11.48 23.79
CA GLY A 24 -2.28 10.60 24.02
C GLY A 24 -3.55 11.10 23.32
N CYS A 25 -3.89 12.38 23.49
CA CYS A 25 -5.07 12.99 22.87
C CYS A 25 -5.00 12.99 21.34
N ILE A 26 -3.85 13.29 20.73
CA ILE A 26 -3.71 13.31 19.28
C ILE A 26 -3.75 11.89 18.69
N ILE A 27 -3.15 10.90 19.37
CA ILE A 27 -3.22 9.50 18.95
C ILE A 27 -4.68 9.03 18.98
N LEU A 28 -5.40 9.28 20.07
CA LEU A 28 -6.82 8.91 20.18
C LEU A 28 -7.67 9.60 19.10
N THR A 29 -7.45 10.90 18.89
CA THR A 29 -8.21 11.65 17.88
C THR A 29 -7.89 11.17 16.47
N THR A 30 -6.62 10.87 16.19
CA THR A 30 -6.20 10.32 14.89
C THR A 30 -6.76 8.92 14.68
N LEU A 31 -6.82 8.07 15.71
CA LEU A 31 -7.46 6.76 15.63
C LEU A 31 -8.96 6.88 15.32
N VAL A 32 -9.66 7.83 15.95
CA VAL A 32 -11.06 8.13 15.62
C VAL A 32 -11.18 8.59 14.18
N TYR A 33 -10.31 9.50 13.74
CA TYR A 33 -10.31 10.02 12.37
C TYR A 33 -10.08 8.90 11.34
N LEU A 34 -9.05 8.09 11.53
CA LEU A 34 -8.73 6.95 10.65
C LEU A 34 -9.86 5.92 10.61
N ARG A 35 -10.52 5.67 11.75
CA ARG A 35 -11.63 4.72 11.84
C ARG A 35 -12.91 5.23 11.16
N LEU A 36 -13.11 6.54 11.12
CA LEU A 36 -14.18 7.19 10.35
C LEU A 36 -13.82 7.25 8.85
N SER A 37 -12.54 7.42 8.52
CA SER A 37 -12.02 7.59 7.16
C SER A 37 -12.11 6.33 6.30
N SER A 38 -11.93 5.12 6.85
CA SER A 38 -12.11 3.92 6.01
C SER A 38 -12.25 2.60 6.76
N ASN A 39 -13.17 1.76 6.29
CA ASN A 39 -13.35 0.35 6.66
C ASN A 39 -12.53 -0.60 5.74
N ARG A 40 -11.43 -0.10 5.17
CA ARG A 40 -10.59 -0.87 4.24
C ARG A 40 -9.39 -1.46 4.99
N THR A 41 -9.25 -2.76 4.85
CA THR A 41 -8.26 -3.68 5.41
C THR A 41 -6.89 -3.03 5.66
N MET A 42 -6.24 -3.36 6.77
CA MET A 42 -5.00 -2.73 7.29
C MET A 42 -3.74 -2.85 6.40
N ALA A 43 -3.88 -3.23 5.13
CA ALA A 43 -2.81 -3.31 4.15
C ALA A 43 -2.96 -2.19 3.11
N PRO A 44 -1.92 -1.37 2.88
CA PRO A 44 -1.92 -0.39 1.79
C PRO A 44 -2.26 -1.06 0.46
N CYS A 45 -3.27 -0.56 -0.23
CA CYS A 45 -3.70 -1.12 -1.51
C CYS A 45 -2.91 -0.54 -2.70
N SER A 46 -2.32 0.66 -2.53
CA SER A 46 -1.49 1.35 -3.51
C SER A 46 -0.23 1.94 -2.88
N ILE A 47 0.81 2.20 -3.70
CA ILE A 47 1.99 2.98 -3.31
C ILE A 47 1.59 4.34 -2.72
N TYR A 48 0.53 4.97 -3.22
CA TYR A 48 0.02 6.23 -2.67
C TYR A 48 -0.41 6.09 -1.20
N ASP A 49 -1.18 5.04 -0.88
CA ASP A 49 -1.65 4.77 0.48
C ASP A 49 -0.46 4.49 1.42
N TRP A 50 0.60 3.85 0.91
CA TRP A 50 1.84 3.63 1.64
C TRP A 50 2.55 4.95 1.99
N VAL A 51 2.68 5.87 1.02
CA VAL A 51 3.27 7.20 1.25
C VAL A 51 2.47 8.00 2.27
N LEU A 52 1.14 7.97 2.21
CA LEU A 52 0.30 8.63 3.20
C LEU A 52 0.46 8.03 4.60
N THR A 53 0.57 6.72 4.72
CA THR A 53 0.82 6.03 6.00
C THR A 53 2.12 6.51 6.64
N VAL A 54 3.20 6.60 5.87
CA VAL A 54 4.49 7.14 6.35
C VAL A 54 4.34 8.62 6.75
N THR A 55 3.58 9.39 5.97
CA THR A 55 3.32 10.80 6.25
C THR A 55 2.57 10.99 7.57
N TYR A 56 1.53 10.19 7.84
CA TYR A 56 0.83 10.19 9.13
C TYR A 56 1.77 9.91 10.29
N GLY A 57 2.60 8.85 10.19
CA GLY A 57 3.55 8.50 11.24
C GLY A 57 4.56 9.61 11.52
N SER A 58 5.14 10.20 10.48
CA SER A 58 6.08 11.32 10.62
C SER A 58 5.43 12.58 11.21
N THR A 59 4.18 12.87 10.83
CA THR A 59 3.43 14.02 11.34
C THR A 59 3.06 13.83 12.81
N LEU A 60 2.55 12.64 13.17
CA LEU A 60 2.25 12.28 14.56
C LEU A 60 3.50 12.36 15.44
N SER A 61 4.64 11.82 14.97
CA SER A 61 5.91 11.92 15.68
C SER A 61 6.25 13.38 15.97
N ARG A 62 6.18 14.27 14.96
CA ARG A 62 6.45 15.69 15.16
C ARG A 62 5.50 16.35 16.16
N ILE A 63 4.21 16.05 16.13
CA ILE A 63 3.24 16.61 17.08
C ILE A 63 3.55 16.18 18.52
N ILE A 64 4.03 14.95 18.72
CA ILE A 64 4.34 14.40 20.05
C ILE A 64 5.67 14.95 20.56
N THR A 65 6.70 14.97 19.72
CA THR A 65 8.07 15.30 20.15
C THR A 65 8.36 16.79 20.19
N GLN A 66 7.57 17.60 19.48
CA GLN A 66 7.86 19.01 19.28
C GLN A 66 6.84 19.90 20.01
N PRO A 67 7.18 20.44 21.19
CA PRO A 67 6.23 21.15 22.06
C PRO A 67 5.77 22.52 21.51
N ASP A 68 6.49 23.09 20.54
CA ASP A 68 6.09 24.30 19.81
C ASP A 68 4.95 24.05 18.80
N VAL A 69 4.62 22.78 18.51
CA VAL A 69 3.48 22.45 17.66
C VAL A 69 2.19 22.50 18.48
N SER A 70 1.40 23.55 18.26
CA SER A 70 0.04 23.62 18.81
C SER A 70 -0.81 22.42 18.40
N TYR A 71 -1.59 21.89 19.34
CA TYR A 71 -2.54 20.79 19.10
C TYR A 71 -3.45 21.03 17.88
N PHE A 72 -3.95 22.26 17.70
CA PHE A 72 -4.81 22.59 16.56
C PHE A 72 -4.05 22.53 15.23
N ARG A 73 -2.78 22.92 15.21
CA ARG A 73 -1.90 22.79 14.03
C ARG A 73 -1.63 21.32 13.72
N GLY A 74 -1.48 20.49 14.75
CA GLY A 74 -1.39 19.03 14.61
C GLY A 74 -2.65 18.43 14.00
N LEU A 75 -3.83 18.76 14.55
CA LEU A 75 -5.12 18.32 14.02
C LEU A 75 -5.34 18.76 12.57
N LEU A 76 -5.03 20.01 12.24
CA LEU A 76 -5.15 20.52 10.88
C LEU A 76 -4.26 19.74 9.91
N SER A 77 -3.05 19.36 10.34
CA SER A 77 -2.14 18.55 9.52
C SER A 77 -2.71 17.16 9.24
N ILE A 78 -3.24 16.49 10.27
CA ILE A 78 -3.91 15.17 10.13
C ILE A 78 -5.14 15.28 9.23
N PHE A 79 -5.95 16.33 9.40
CA PHE A 79 -7.10 16.60 8.56
C PHE A 79 -6.71 16.76 7.09
N ILE A 80 -5.68 17.54 6.79
CA ILE A 80 -5.19 17.73 5.42
C ILE A 80 -4.72 16.39 4.83
N ILE A 81 -3.92 15.61 5.57
CA ILE A 81 -3.44 14.30 5.09
C ILE A 81 -4.62 13.38 4.76
N SER A 82 -5.67 13.39 5.59
CA SER A 82 -6.83 12.54 5.34
C SER A 82 -7.74 13.03 4.21
N VAL A 83 -7.84 14.35 4.00
CA VAL A 83 -8.48 14.87 2.78
C VAL A 83 -7.73 14.36 1.55
N PHE A 84 -6.40 14.37 1.58
CA PHE A 84 -5.58 13.85 0.48
C PHE A 84 -5.82 12.37 0.22
N GLU A 85 -5.99 11.55 1.25
CA GLU A 85 -6.34 10.13 1.14
C GLU A 85 -7.55 9.85 0.24
N HIS A 86 -8.53 10.76 0.23
CA HIS A 86 -9.75 10.61 -0.57
C HIS A 86 -9.63 11.16 -1.99
N ILE A 87 -8.61 11.98 -2.28
CA ILE A 87 -8.43 12.64 -3.59
C ILE A 87 -8.37 11.63 -4.74
N PRO A 88 -7.60 10.52 -4.70
CA PRO A 88 -7.52 9.60 -5.82
C PRO A 88 -8.87 8.98 -6.19
N SER A 89 -9.68 8.64 -5.19
CA SER A 89 -11.03 8.06 -5.38
C SER A 89 -11.96 9.07 -6.08
N LEU A 90 -11.92 10.32 -5.64
CA LEU A 90 -12.68 11.39 -6.28
C LEU A 90 -12.18 11.58 -7.73
N ILE A 91 -10.88 11.74 -7.94
CA ILE A 91 -10.31 11.94 -9.27
C ILE A 91 -10.67 10.79 -10.21
N GLU A 92 -10.70 9.55 -9.74
CA GLU A 92 -11.10 8.40 -10.54
C GLU A 92 -12.54 8.50 -11.06
N VAL A 93 -13.46 9.02 -10.25
CA VAL A 93 -14.87 9.25 -10.65
C VAL A 93 -14.99 10.34 -11.71
N TRP A 94 -14.25 11.45 -11.56
CA TRP A 94 -14.37 12.61 -12.46
C TRP A 94 -13.50 12.48 -13.72
N ILE A 95 -12.29 11.95 -13.59
CA ILE A 95 -11.25 11.88 -14.63
C ILE A 95 -10.47 10.55 -14.49
N PRO A 96 -10.97 9.44 -15.06
CA PRO A 96 -10.33 8.12 -14.95
C PRO A 96 -8.91 8.05 -15.53
N ALA A 97 -8.54 8.99 -16.41
CA ALA A 97 -7.17 9.10 -16.92
C ALA A 97 -6.20 9.65 -15.88
N ALA A 98 -6.66 10.57 -15.02
CA ALA A 98 -5.83 11.21 -14.01
C ALA A 98 -5.63 10.33 -12.76
N SER A 99 -6.51 9.35 -12.52
CA SER A 99 -6.31 8.38 -11.43
C SER A 99 -5.03 7.58 -11.60
N ARG A 100 -4.55 7.37 -12.84
CA ARG A 100 -3.29 6.68 -13.16
C ARG A 100 -2.05 7.36 -12.57
N ILE A 101 -2.14 8.62 -12.17
CA ILE A 101 -1.06 9.36 -11.51
C ILE A 101 -0.88 8.86 -10.07
N PHE A 102 -1.98 8.48 -9.41
CA PHE A 102 -2.01 8.09 -8.00
C PHE A 102 -2.16 6.58 -7.78
N ARG A 103 -2.79 5.87 -8.72
CA ARG A 103 -3.02 4.42 -8.71
C ARG A 103 -2.44 3.81 -9.96
N SER A 104 -1.42 2.98 -9.79
CA SER A 104 -0.97 2.08 -10.86
C SER A 104 -1.99 0.96 -11.00
N LYS A 105 -2.15 0.39 -12.19
CA LYS A 105 -3.03 -0.78 -12.36
C LYS A 105 -2.28 -2.06 -12.05
N ALA A 106 -3.02 -3.10 -11.64
CA ALA A 106 -2.47 -4.44 -11.57
C ALA A 106 -2.08 -4.96 -12.97
N VAL A 107 -0.88 -5.52 -13.10
CA VAL A 107 -0.33 -5.98 -14.38
C VAL A 107 0.08 -7.45 -14.30
N CYS A 108 -0.32 -8.24 -15.29
CA CYS A 108 0.12 -9.61 -15.46
C CYS A 108 1.56 -9.65 -15.98
N LEU A 109 2.47 -10.32 -15.25
CA LEU A 109 3.88 -10.49 -15.61
C LEU A 109 4.22 -11.91 -16.10
N VAL A 110 3.48 -12.90 -15.61
CA VAL A 110 3.62 -14.31 -16.02
C VAL A 110 2.23 -14.80 -16.32
N PHE A 111 2.06 -15.50 -17.44
CA PHE A 111 0.82 -16.13 -17.83
C PHE A 111 1.10 -17.58 -18.22
N GLN A 112 0.48 -18.52 -17.51
CA GLN A 112 0.55 -19.95 -17.77
C GLN A 112 1.98 -20.51 -17.83
N GLY A 113 2.84 -20.11 -16.88
CA GLY A 113 4.27 -20.45 -16.87
C GLY A 113 5.15 -19.63 -17.82
N THR A 114 4.55 -18.88 -18.75
CA THR A 114 5.29 -18.06 -19.71
C THR A 114 5.51 -16.65 -19.16
N LEU A 115 6.77 -16.23 -19.13
CA LEU A 115 7.13 -14.86 -18.75
C LEU A 115 6.72 -13.87 -19.85
N LEU A 116 6.01 -12.80 -19.48
CA LEU A 116 5.67 -11.72 -20.39
C LEU A 116 6.80 -10.68 -20.38
N GLU A 117 7.79 -10.87 -21.27
CA GLU A 117 9.00 -10.03 -21.32
C GLU A 117 8.70 -8.55 -21.54
N ASP A 118 7.71 -8.23 -22.38
CA ASP A 118 7.31 -6.85 -22.63
C ASP A 118 6.79 -6.17 -21.35
N GLU A 119 5.94 -6.85 -20.59
CA GLU A 119 5.33 -6.29 -19.37
C GLU A 119 6.33 -6.20 -18.23
N THR A 120 7.21 -7.20 -18.07
CA THR A 120 8.30 -7.14 -17.09
C THR A 120 9.29 -6.02 -17.38
N ARG A 121 9.63 -5.79 -18.66
CA ARG A 121 10.53 -4.69 -19.06
C ARG A 121 9.89 -3.32 -18.86
N LYS A 122 8.61 -3.14 -19.24
CA LYS A 122 7.88 -1.89 -19.03
C LYS A 122 7.78 -1.51 -17.56
N ASN A 123 7.50 -2.49 -16.69
CA ASN A 123 7.36 -2.30 -15.25
C ASN A 123 8.69 -2.39 -14.49
N ARG A 124 9.82 -2.54 -15.20
CA ARG A 124 11.18 -2.64 -14.63
C ARG A 124 11.31 -3.74 -13.58
N VAL A 125 10.56 -4.82 -13.74
CA VAL A 125 10.61 -5.98 -12.86
C VAL A 125 11.61 -6.98 -13.42
N ALA A 126 12.60 -7.35 -12.61
CA ALA A 126 13.55 -8.36 -13.02
C ALA A 126 12.99 -9.77 -12.78
N LYS A 127 13.38 -10.73 -13.63
CA LYS A 127 12.97 -12.13 -13.50
C LYS A 127 13.30 -12.71 -12.11
N HIS A 128 14.39 -12.26 -11.48
CA HIS A 128 14.78 -12.74 -10.15
C HIS A 128 13.79 -12.32 -9.06
N ASP A 129 13.13 -11.17 -9.18
CA ASP A 129 12.11 -10.70 -8.24
C ASP A 129 10.87 -11.59 -8.30
N ILE A 130 10.46 -11.96 -9.51
CA ILE A 130 9.37 -12.91 -9.75
C ILE A 130 9.72 -14.26 -9.13
N LEU A 131 10.92 -14.79 -9.39
CA LEU A 131 11.36 -16.06 -8.79
C LEU A 131 11.45 -16.00 -7.26
N LYS A 132 11.82 -14.85 -6.69
CA LYS A 132 11.81 -14.62 -5.24
C LYS A 132 10.38 -14.64 -4.68
N ALA A 133 9.43 -14.04 -5.39
CA ALA A 133 8.02 -14.09 -5.04
C ALA A 133 7.46 -15.51 -5.10
N LEU A 134 7.82 -16.30 -6.11
CA LEU A 134 7.43 -17.72 -6.19
C LEU A 134 7.93 -18.51 -4.98
N ARG A 135 9.20 -18.30 -4.61
CA ARG A 135 9.81 -18.95 -3.46
C ARG A 135 9.08 -18.62 -2.15
N SER A 136 8.63 -17.37 -1.97
CA SER A 136 7.88 -16.99 -0.76
C SER A 136 6.52 -17.67 -0.65
N LYS A 137 5.98 -18.18 -1.77
CA LYS A 137 4.75 -18.99 -1.83
C LYS A 137 5.00 -20.50 -1.91
N GLY A 138 6.26 -20.93 -1.81
CA GLY A 138 6.66 -22.34 -1.86
C GLY A 138 6.60 -22.98 -3.24
N LEU A 139 6.61 -22.18 -4.31
CA LEU A 139 6.61 -22.66 -5.69
C LEU A 139 8.04 -22.68 -6.23
N VAL A 140 8.38 -23.73 -6.99
CA VAL A 140 9.77 -23.99 -7.42
C VAL A 140 10.00 -23.54 -8.85
N SER A 141 8.96 -23.57 -9.68
CA SER A 141 9.03 -23.23 -11.10
C SER A 141 7.92 -22.27 -11.52
N LEU A 142 8.13 -21.58 -12.65
CA LEU A 142 7.11 -20.74 -13.27
C LEU A 142 5.93 -21.59 -13.77
N ASP A 143 6.19 -22.82 -14.21
CA ASP A 143 5.19 -23.74 -14.78
C ASP A 143 4.09 -24.13 -13.78
N GLU A 144 4.38 -24.04 -12.49
CA GLU A 144 3.41 -24.26 -11.40
C GLU A 144 2.42 -23.08 -11.22
N CYS A 145 2.62 -21.98 -11.94
CA CYS A 145 1.84 -20.76 -11.81
C CYS A 145 0.95 -20.52 -13.03
N GLU A 146 -0.31 -20.21 -12.77
CA GLU A 146 -1.22 -19.69 -13.79
C GLU A 146 -0.91 -18.22 -14.08
N ALA A 147 -0.69 -17.42 -13.05
CA ALA A 147 -0.38 -16.02 -13.21
C ALA A 147 0.50 -15.48 -12.10
N VAL A 148 1.39 -14.54 -12.46
CA VAL A 148 2.06 -13.66 -11.49
C VAL A 148 1.68 -12.24 -11.83
N ILE A 149 1.13 -11.53 -10.85
CA ILE A 149 0.55 -10.20 -11.00
C ILE A 149 1.35 -9.24 -10.12
N LEU A 150 1.72 -8.10 -10.71
CA LEU A 150 2.23 -6.95 -9.97
C LEU A 150 1.04 -6.10 -9.53
N GLU A 151 0.82 -6.00 -8.23
CA GLU A 151 -0.24 -5.20 -7.62
C GLU A 151 0.13 -3.71 -7.54
N GLU A 152 -0.86 -2.84 -7.33
CA GLU A 152 -0.65 -1.39 -7.26
C GLU A 152 0.26 -0.96 -6.11
N ALA A 153 0.31 -1.77 -5.04
CA ALA A 153 1.20 -1.59 -3.90
C ALA A 153 2.66 -1.99 -4.18
N GLY A 154 2.97 -2.53 -5.37
CA GLY A 154 4.29 -3.06 -5.71
C GLY A 154 4.56 -4.47 -5.16
N THR A 155 3.53 -5.15 -4.65
CA THR A 155 3.61 -6.54 -4.19
C THR A 155 3.28 -7.51 -5.32
N PHE A 156 3.67 -8.77 -5.15
CA PHE A 156 3.37 -9.82 -6.12
C PHE A 156 2.22 -10.71 -5.61
N SER A 157 1.18 -10.82 -6.42
CA SER A 157 0.13 -11.83 -6.28
C SER A 157 0.42 -13.01 -7.19
N ILE A 158 0.32 -14.22 -6.66
CA ILE A 158 0.63 -15.45 -7.40
C ILE A 158 -0.59 -16.36 -7.40
N ILE A 159 -1.03 -16.72 -8.59
CA ILE A 159 -2.12 -17.66 -8.83
C ILE A 159 -1.49 -18.98 -9.26
N LYS A 160 -1.73 -20.03 -8.48
CA LYS A 160 -1.29 -21.38 -8.82
C LYS A 160 -2.04 -21.88 -10.06
N ARG A 161 -1.40 -22.75 -10.82
CA ARG A 161 -2.01 -23.47 -11.94
C ARG A 161 -3.36 -24.06 -11.52
N PHE A 162 -4.39 -23.87 -12.34
CA PHE A 162 -5.69 -24.49 -12.06
C PHE A 162 -5.62 -26.01 -12.20
N SER A 163 -6.19 -26.75 -11.25
CA SER A 163 -6.26 -28.21 -11.30
C SER A 163 -7.35 -28.73 -12.23
N LYS A 164 -8.33 -27.90 -12.57
CA LYS A 164 -9.41 -28.18 -13.50
C LYS A 164 -9.40 -27.15 -14.63
N GLN A 165 -9.88 -27.56 -15.79
CA GLN A 165 -10.08 -26.66 -16.91
C GLN A 165 -11.11 -25.59 -16.53
N VAL A 166 -10.75 -24.32 -16.73
CA VAL A 166 -11.60 -23.18 -16.43
C VAL A 166 -12.13 -22.61 -17.75
N ASP A 167 -13.45 -22.62 -17.92
CA ASP A 167 -14.09 -22.25 -19.19
C ASP A 167 -14.33 -20.74 -19.34
N HIS A 168 -14.09 -19.96 -18.30
CA HIS A 168 -14.25 -18.50 -18.30
C HIS A 168 -13.05 -17.82 -17.64
N VAL A 169 -12.88 -16.53 -17.89
CA VAL A 169 -11.88 -15.73 -17.17
C VAL A 169 -12.28 -15.71 -15.69
N PRO A 170 -11.41 -16.13 -14.76
CA PRO A 170 -11.70 -16.05 -13.34
C PRO A 170 -12.03 -14.60 -12.94
N GLU A 171 -13.11 -14.39 -12.20
CA GLU A 171 -13.60 -13.05 -11.84
C GLU A 171 -12.52 -12.20 -11.16
N ALA A 172 -11.71 -12.81 -10.29
CA ALA A 172 -10.60 -12.17 -9.59
C ALA A 172 -9.45 -11.69 -10.51
N LEU A 173 -9.40 -12.13 -11.76
CA LEU A 173 -8.36 -11.77 -12.74
C LEU A 173 -8.93 -10.92 -13.89
N SER A 174 -10.22 -10.62 -13.87
CA SER A 174 -10.91 -9.89 -14.93
C SER A 174 -10.46 -8.43 -15.05
N ASN A 175 -9.95 -7.85 -13.98
CA ASN A 175 -9.44 -6.48 -13.90
C ASN A 175 -7.91 -6.38 -14.06
N VAL A 176 -7.23 -7.51 -14.32
CA VAL A 176 -5.77 -7.54 -14.45
C VAL A 176 -5.40 -7.30 -15.91
N ASP A 177 -4.81 -6.13 -16.17
CA ASP A 177 -4.35 -5.77 -17.50
C ASP A 177 -3.27 -6.78 -17.96
N GLY A 178 -3.39 -7.25 -19.20
CA GLY A 178 -2.51 -8.27 -19.79
C GLY A 178 -2.98 -9.72 -19.60
N TYR A 179 -3.62 -10.08 -18.47
CA TYR A 179 -4.15 -11.44 -18.26
C TYR A 179 -5.31 -11.74 -19.21
N VAL A 180 -6.34 -10.88 -19.21
CA VAL A 180 -7.53 -11.04 -20.07
C VAL A 180 -7.16 -11.04 -21.55
N ARG A 181 -6.22 -10.18 -21.94
CA ARG A 181 -5.73 -10.10 -23.32
C ARG A 181 -5.11 -11.43 -23.76
N ARG A 182 -4.19 -11.98 -22.96
CA ARG A 182 -3.52 -13.26 -23.26
C ARG A 182 -4.47 -14.45 -23.21
N TRP A 183 -5.42 -14.44 -22.27
CA TRP A 183 -6.47 -15.45 -22.19
C TRP A 183 -7.29 -15.54 -23.47
N ASN A 184 -7.70 -14.38 -24.01
CA ASN A 184 -8.47 -14.33 -25.25
C ASN A 184 -7.63 -14.73 -26.47
N GLU A 185 -6.37 -14.31 -26.56
CA GLU A 185 -5.47 -14.68 -27.66
C GLU A 185 -5.30 -16.21 -27.81
N LEU A 186 -5.20 -16.97 -26.71
CA LEU A 186 -5.06 -18.43 -26.76
C LEU A 186 -6.32 -19.19 -27.19
N ARG A 187 -7.51 -18.60 -27.01
CA ARG A 187 -8.78 -19.23 -27.40
C ARG A 187 -9.26 -18.87 -28.80
N VAL A 188 -8.64 -17.86 -29.41
CA VAL A 188 -8.95 -17.46 -30.79
C VAL A 188 -8.16 -18.27 -31.82
N VAL A 189 -7.10 -18.99 -31.41
CA VAL A 189 -6.41 -19.96 -32.27
C VAL A 189 -7.28 -21.22 -32.36
N PRO A 190 -7.94 -21.49 -33.51
CA PRO A 190 -8.63 -22.76 -33.70
C PRO A 190 -7.56 -23.86 -33.79
N CYS A 191 -7.81 -25.00 -33.16
CA CYS A 191 -7.03 -26.23 -33.38
C CYS A 191 -6.98 -26.60 -34.86
#